data_AF-A0A453JFT5-F1
#
_entry.id   AF-A0A453JFT5-F1
#
_cell.length_a   1.000
_cell.length_b   1.000
_cell.length_c   1.000
_cell.angle_alpha   90.00
_cell.angle_beta   90.00
_cell.angle_gamma   90.00
#
_symmetry.space_group_name_H-M   'P 1'
#
loop_
_entity.id
_entity.type
_entity.pdbx_description
1 polymer ?
#
loop_
_entity_poly.entity_id
_entity_poly.type
_entity_poly.pdbx_seq_one_letter_code
_entity_poly.pdbx_strand_id
1 'polypeptide(L)'
;MSAMEIFKHGREVDCYLNISIPYRILFTMPVTVASAERNFLKFKLLKNYLRSTMTQQRLNGLAMLRIENKLLDDIDLDPIISDVTLHRRMLEENF
;
A
#
# COMPACT_ATOMS: atom_id res chain seq x y z
N MET A 1 17.51 33.92 26.11
CA MET A 1 17.60 32.72 26.95
C MET A 1 17.00 31.56 26.17
N SER A 2 17.85 30.71 25.58
CA SER A 2 17.37 29.57 24.78
C SER A 2 16.85 28.47 25.71
N ALA A 3 15.82 27.71 25.29
CA ALA A 3 15.29 26.57 26.07
C ALA A 3 16.39 25.58 26.48
N MET A 4 17.48 25.50 25.70
CA MET A 4 18.70 24.75 26.00
C MET A 4 19.46 25.21 27.26
N GLU A 5 19.46 26.50 27.57
CA GLU A 5 20.15 27.03 28.76
C GLU A 5 19.36 26.76 30.03
N ILE A 6 18.03 26.89 29.97
CA ILE A 6 17.13 26.50 31.07
C ILE A 6 17.25 24.98 31.33
N PHE A 7 17.42 24.19 30.27
CA PHE A 7 17.61 22.73 30.37
C PHE A 7 18.96 22.35 31.01
N LYS A 8 20.03 23.10 30.76
CA LYS A 8 21.32 22.89 31.43
C LYS A 8 21.24 23.20 32.92
N HIS A 9 20.54 24.28 33.30
CA HIS A 9 20.38 24.66 34.70
C HIS A 9 19.44 23.71 35.45
N GLY A 10 18.39 23.19 34.80
CA GLY A 10 17.47 22.20 35.39
C GLY A 10 18.13 20.86 35.74
N ARG A 11 19.15 20.43 34.98
CA ARG A 11 19.94 19.22 35.29
C ARG A 11 20.86 19.35 36.51
N GLU A 12 21.19 20.57 36.91
CA GLU A 12 22.05 20.83 38.08
C GLU A 12 21.25 20.73 39.40
N VAL A 13 19.92 20.78 39.31
CA VAL A 13 18.97 20.72 40.44
C VAL A 13 18.37 19.30 40.63
N ASP A 14 18.84 18.29 39.88
CA ASP A 14 18.43 16.88 39.99
C ASP A 14 18.89 16.19 41.31
N CYS A 15 19.13 16.96 42.38
CA CYS A 15 19.62 16.46 43.67
C CYS A 15 18.56 15.71 44.51
N TYR A 16 17.32 15.57 44.03
CA TYR A 16 16.28 14.78 44.71
C TYR A 16 15.59 13.81 43.75
N LEU A 17 15.73 12.51 44.04
CA LEU A 17 15.17 11.38 43.27
C LEU A 17 13.66 11.52 42.99
N ASN A 18 12.93 12.16 43.90
CA ASN A 18 11.48 12.34 43.80
C ASN A 18 11.05 13.35 42.73
N ILE A 19 11.92 14.27 42.32
CA ILE A 19 11.61 15.31 41.31
C ILE A 19 12.09 14.89 39.92
N SER A 20 13.18 14.11 39.85
CA SER A 20 13.75 13.66 38.58
C SER A 20 12.90 12.58 37.88
N ILE A 21 12.18 11.73 38.64
CA ILE A 21 11.27 10.71 38.09
C ILE A 21 10.10 11.34 37.29
N PRO A 22 9.29 12.25 37.85
CA PRO A 22 8.20 12.87 37.10
C PRO A 22 8.70 13.71 35.93
N TYR A 23 9.85 14.38 36.05
CA TYR A 23 10.45 15.15 34.96
C TYR A 23 10.86 14.26 33.77
N ARG A 24 11.45 13.09 34.05
CA ARG A 24 11.76 12.09 33.02
C ARG A 24 10.50 11.57 32.34
N ILE A 25 9.45 11.26 33.09
CA ILE A 25 8.19 10.79 32.50
C ILE A 25 7.56 11.88 31.63
N LEU A 26 7.49 13.13 32.13
CA LEU A 26 6.96 14.28 31.39
C LEU A 26 7.68 14.52 30.07
N PHE A 27 8.99 14.26 30.01
CA PHE A 27 9.78 14.42 28.79
C PHE A 27 9.71 13.19 27.86
N THR A 28 9.68 11.99 28.44
CA THR A 28 9.65 10.74 27.65
C THR A 28 8.28 10.50 27.03
N MET A 29 7.19 10.91 27.68
CA MET A 29 5.83 10.77 27.15
C MET A 29 5.64 11.48 25.79
N PRO A 30 5.88 12.80 25.63
CA PRO A 30 5.70 13.47 24.34
C PRO A 30 6.68 12.97 23.27
N VAL A 31 7.91 12.61 23.65
CA VAL A 31 8.90 12.03 22.71
C VAL A 31 8.45 10.66 22.20
N THR A 32 7.95 9.79 23.08
CA THR A 32 7.41 8.48 22.72
C THR A 32 6.11 8.61 21.92
N VAL A 33 5.22 9.54 22.29
CA VAL A 33 3.96 9.80 21.56
C VAL A 33 4.25 10.30 20.14
N ALA A 34 5.13 11.28 19.95
CA ALA A 34 5.51 11.76 18.63
C ALA A 34 6.13 10.65 17.76
N SER A 35 6.95 9.78 18.35
CA SER A 35 7.52 8.61 17.66
C SER A 35 6.45 7.58 17.29
N ALA A 36 5.53 7.27 18.20
CA ALA A 36 4.42 6.35 17.98
C ALA A 36 3.45 6.87 16.91
N GLU A 37 3.09 8.15 16.95
CA GLU A 37 2.27 8.82 15.94
C GLU A 37 2.94 8.77 14.56
N ARG A 38 4.24 9.11 14.48
CA ARG A 38 5.01 9.03 13.23
C ARG A 38 5.04 7.60 12.67
N ASN A 39 5.21 6.59 13.52
CA ASN A 39 5.23 5.20 13.10
C ASN A 39 3.84 4.73 12.64
N PHE A 40 2.78 5.11 13.36
CA PHE A 40 1.41 4.80 12.99
C PHE A 40 0.99 5.49 11.68
N LEU A 41 1.40 6.74 11.47
CA LEU A 41 1.18 7.46 10.21
C LEU A 41 1.86 6.76 9.03
N LYS A 42 3.12 6.32 9.19
CA LYS A 42 3.80 5.52 8.16
C LYS A 42 3.07 4.22 7.89
N PHE A 43 2.58 3.54 8.93
CA PHE A 43 1.80 2.32 8.78
C PHE A 43 0.46 2.56 8.06
N LYS A 44 -0.23 3.66 8.37
CA LYS A 44 -1.44 4.09 7.68
C LYS A 44 -1.18 4.35 6.18
N LEU A 45 -0.09 5.04 5.86
CA LEU A 45 0.33 5.27 4.47
C LEU A 45 0.65 3.96 3.76
N LEU A 46 1.41 3.06 4.38
CA LEU A 46 1.74 1.75 3.82
C LEU A 46 0.48 0.90 3.56
N LYS A 47 -0.45 0.85 4.52
CA LYS A 47 -1.73 0.16 4.35
C LYS A 47 -2.54 0.75 3.20
N ASN A 48 -2.57 2.08 3.10
CA ASN A 48 -3.27 2.76 2.02
C ASN A 48 -2.64 2.46 0.66
N TYR A 49 -1.31 2.50 0.58
CA TYR A 49 -0.54 2.17 -0.61
C TYR A 49 -0.79 0.73 -1.08
N LEU A 50 -0.72 -0.25 -0.17
CA LEU A 50 -1.01 -1.64 -0.51
C LEU A 50 -2.45 -1.82 -1.01
N ARG A 51 -3.42 -1.18 -0.35
CA ARG A 51 -4.83 -1.23 -0.76
C ARG A 51 -5.05 -0.57 -2.13
N SER A 52 -4.44 0.58 -2.38
CA SER A 52 -4.55 1.26 -3.68
C SER A 52 -3.90 0.44 -4.78
N THR A 53 -2.72 -0.14 -4.54
CA THR A 53 -2.01 -0.95 -5.53
C THR A 53 -2.79 -2.23 -5.86
N MET A 54 -3.33 -2.95 -4.86
CA MET A 54 -4.19 -4.11 -5.11
C MET A 54 -5.45 -3.75 -5.91
N THR A 55 -6.08 -2.62 -5.58
CA THR A 55 -7.27 -2.14 -6.29
C THR A 55 -6.92 -1.75 -7.72
N GLN A 56 -5.79 -1.06 -7.93
CA GLN A 56 -5.29 -0.66 -9.23
C GLN A 56 -4.95 -1.87 -10.10
N GLN A 57 -4.28 -2.89 -9.55
CA GLN A 57 -3.99 -4.13 -10.28
C GLN A 57 -5.27 -4.82 -10.75
N ARG A 58 -6.28 -4.92 -9.88
CA ARG A 58 -7.59 -5.51 -10.23
C ARG A 58 -8.31 -4.68 -11.28
N LEU A 59 -8.31 -3.36 -11.14
CA LEU A 59 -8.94 -2.46 -12.10
C LEU A 59 -8.25 -2.52 -13.46
N ASN A 60 -6.91 -2.56 -13.48
CA ASN A 60 -6.13 -2.68 -14.71
C ASN A 60 -6.40 -4.01 -15.42
N GLY A 61 -6.47 -5.13 -14.67
CA GLY A 61 -6.86 -6.43 -15.23
C GLY A 61 -8.28 -6.41 -15.81
N LEU A 62 -9.23 -5.76 -15.13
CA LEU A 62 -10.60 -5.61 -15.64
C LEU A 62 -10.66 -4.71 -16.88
N ALA A 63 -9.88 -3.63 -16.90
CA ALA A 63 -9.78 -2.75 -18.06
C ALA A 63 -9.21 -3.49 -19.27
N MET A 64 -8.15 -4.28 -19.07
CA MET A 64 -7.55 -5.13 -20.10
C MET A 64 -8.55 -6.15 -20.64
N LEU A 65 -9.23 -6.89 -19.76
CA LEU A 65 -10.27 -7.85 -20.15
C LEU A 65 -11.40 -7.17 -20.92
N ARG A 66 -11.79 -5.95 -20.54
CA ARG A 66 -12.82 -5.20 -21.27
C ARG A 66 -12.37 -4.75 -22.66
N ILE A 67 -11.10 -4.38 -22.81
CA ILE A 67 -10.50 -4.05 -24.12
C ILE A 67 -10.45 -5.31 -25.00
N GLU A 68 -10.03 -6.45 -24.45
CA GLU A 68 -9.98 -7.73 -25.16
C GLU A 68 -11.37 -8.20 -25.60
N ASN A 69 -12.38 -8.10 -24.72
CA ASN A 69 -13.76 -8.43 -25.11
C ASN A 69 -14.28 -7.50 -26.21
N LYS A 70 -13.98 -6.19 -26.14
CA LYS A 70 -14.37 -5.27 -27.21
C LYS A 70 -13.70 -5.63 -28.54
N LEU A 71 -12.42 -6.03 -28.51
CA LEU A 71 -11.71 -6.46 -29.71
C LEU A 71 -12.31 -7.76 -30.30
N LEU A 72 -12.73 -8.70 -29.44
CA LEU A 72 -13.41 -9.92 -29.86
C LEU A 72 -14.78 -9.65 -30.47
N ASP A 73 -15.54 -8.68 -29.93
CA ASP A 73 -16.83 -8.26 -30.52
C ASP A 73 -16.66 -7.58 -31.88
N ASP A 74 -15.54 -6.90 -32.11
CA ASP A 74 -15.22 -6.23 -33.39
C ASP A 74 -14.65 -7.20 -34.45
N ILE A 75 -14.17 -8.38 -34.06
CA ILE A 75 -13.65 -9.41 -34.98
C ILE A 75 -14.77 -10.40 -35.29
N ASP A 76 -15.12 -10.53 -36.57
CA ASP A 76 -16.07 -11.55 -37.02
C ASP A 76 -15.47 -12.95 -36.81
N LEU A 77 -15.96 -13.68 -35.80
CA LEU A 77 -15.49 -15.01 -35.40
C LEU A 77 -16.05 -16.14 -36.28
N ASP A 78 -17.13 -15.87 -37.00
CA ASP A 78 -17.80 -16.84 -37.88
C ASP A 78 -16.86 -17.43 -38.95
N PRO A 79 -16.02 -16.65 -39.68
CA PRO A 79 -15.09 -17.22 -40.64
C PRO A 79 -14.02 -18.09 -39.97
N ILE A 80 -13.50 -17.72 -38.80
CA ILE A 80 -12.46 -18.48 -38.09
C ILE A 80 -13.01 -19.80 -37.56
N ILE A 81 -14.23 -19.79 -37.01
CA ILE A 81 -14.91 -20.99 -36.52
C ILE A 81 -15.23 -21.93 -37.68
N SER A 82 -15.67 -21.39 -38.82
CA SER A 82 -15.95 -22.19 -40.02
C SER A 82 -14.69 -22.88 -40.57
N ASP A 83 -13.53 -22.20 -40.52
CA ASP A 83 -12.26 -22.74 -41.02
C ASP A 83 -11.70 -23.83 -40.08
N VAL A 84 -11.74 -23.60 -38.76
CA VAL A 84 -11.32 -24.59 -37.76
C VAL A 84 -12.21 -25.84 -37.80
N THR A 85 -13.52 -25.68 -38.00
CA THR A 85 -14.45 -26.82 -38.08
C THR A 85 -14.34 -27.59 -39.40
N LEU A 86 -14.09 -26.90 -40.53
CA LEU A 86 -13.80 -27.54 -41.81
C LEU A 86 -12.50 -28.34 -41.77
N HIS A 87 -11.43 -27.76 -41.26
CA HIS A 87 -10.14 -28.43 -41.18
C HIS A 87 -10.17 -29.64 -40.22
N ARG A 88 -10.99 -29.61 -39.17
CA ARG A 88 -11.24 -30.76 -38.30
C ARG A 88 -12.01 -31.88 -39.01
N ARG A 89 -13.04 -31.53 -39.78
CA ARG A 89 -13.84 -32.49 -40.55
C ARG A 89 -13.01 -33.19 -41.64
N MET A 90 -12.07 -32.47 -42.26
CA MET A 90 -11.11 -33.05 -43.21
C MET A 90 -10.13 -34.06 -42.59
N LEU A 91 -9.86 -33.97 -41.29
CA LEU A 91 -9.04 -34.95 -40.57
C LEU A 91 -9.84 -36.18 -40.14
N GLU A 92 -11.14 -36.03 -39.88
CA GLU A 92 -12.04 -37.14 -39.54
C GLU A 92 -12.49 -37.95 -40.78
N GLU A 93 -12.57 -37.32 -41.96
CA GLU A 93 -12.90 -38.01 -43.23
C GLU A 93 -11.69 -38.68 -43.92
N ASN A 94 -10.45 -38.42 -43.45
CA ASN A 94 -9.23 -39.06 -43.95
C ASN A 94 -8.76 -40.25 -43.09
N PHE A 95 -9.61 -40.76 -42.20
CA PHE A 95 -9.40 -41.98 -41.40
C PHE A 95 -10.53 -42.99 -41.59
#